data_AF-A0A8J8EAD6-F1
#
_entry.id   AF-A0A8J8EAD6-F1
#
_cell.length_a   1.000
_cell.length_b   1.000
_cell.length_c   1.000
_cell.angle_alpha   90.00
_cell.angle_beta   90.00
_cell.angle_gamma   90.00
#
_symmetry.space_group_name_H-M   'P 1'
#
loop_
_entity.id
_entity.type
_entity.pdbx_description
1 polymer ?
#
loop_
_entity_poly.entity_id
_entity_poly.type
_entity_poly.pdbx_seq_one_letter_code
_entity_poly.pdbx_strand_id
1 'polypeptide(L)'
;MEEPLQFSQEDIEHVRKKLLQKRREFIEKFAKDVLGLDIKIRRGEKKKIVEELMQEHQDEILKFFLIYLPEMDGKDISTNRARHALATMFPDFAGEIHAIKSKEEVLLFLYRHVGQEKLQDYLSWIRYEAYIEKNRDKNRYLLDKPFLFRDNKELERLIDEFVREWNSKNIHWARIDMRSTNDGAIKLIITMEYGRRPYQEFFVRRRMKIYGISETLRYSKDSNIIHTPLIPKNKEDLKEVSEWIYPLGHYILQIRPINDKETEIILGFDLNKKYPRDLLDRLLSVLFGEDTSVNDLKLIKPKPVEELKETVKQTIQHSKHMSDAIEQIDKEIKERKSEAVQKLQSLDLPDEAKEKLNEIIESIKLGGFRFPGDPATGALKVDIVADLDEFRKIVPNVDDFLDDLIGAYGDKVEPVLLINNKPVNLASENVYSRLKEEERLALKLFLGDINESE
;
A
#
# COMPACT_ATOMS: atom_id res chain seq x y z
N MET A 1 -18.13 8.09 32.47
CA MET A 1 -19.29 8.41 31.63
C MET A 1 -18.75 9.10 30.41
N GLU A 2 -18.76 8.44 29.25
CA GLU A 2 -18.42 9.09 27.98
C GLU A 2 -19.52 10.09 27.63
N GLU A 3 -19.15 11.33 27.28
CA GLU A 3 -20.13 12.29 26.77
C GLU A 3 -20.73 11.76 25.46
N PRO A 4 -22.05 11.82 25.27
CA PRO A 4 -22.67 11.37 24.03
C PRO A 4 -22.14 12.21 22.86
N LEU A 5 -21.67 11.52 21.81
CA LEU A 5 -21.26 12.13 20.54
C LEU A 5 -22.40 13.01 20.02
N GLN A 6 -22.21 14.33 20.00
CA GLN A 6 -23.19 15.27 19.44
C GLN A 6 -22.95 15.46 17.96
N PHE A 7 -23.85 14.92 17.14
CA PHE A 7 -23.88 15.17 15.69
C PHE A 7 -24.73 16.40 15.37
N SER A 8 -24.32 17.17 14.36
CA SER A 8 -25.07 18.37 13.94
C SER A 8 -26.34 18.00 13.13
N GLN A 9 -27.28 18.94 13.01
CA GLN A 9 -28.43 18.76 12.11
C GLN A 9 -28.02 18.62 10.64
N GLU A 10 -26.89 19.22 10.25
CA GLU A 10 -26.33 19.08 8.91
C GLU A 10 -25.82 17.65 8.66
N ASP A 11 -25.18 17.04 9.66
CA ASP A 11 -24.72 15.65 9.61
C ASP A 11 -25.89 14.66 9.44
N ILE A 12 -26.96 14.87 10.21
CA ILE A 12 -28.20 14.09 10.14
C ILE A 12 -28.80 14.16 8.74
N GLU A 13 -28.95 15.37 8.19
CA GLU A 13 -29.54 15.56 6.86
C GLU A 13 -28.63 15.04 5.74
N HIS A 14 -27.30 15.15 5.90
CA HIS A 14 -26.32 14.60 4.97
C HIS A 14 -26.44 13.07 4.89
N VAL A 15 -26.42 12.38 6.04
CA VAL A 15 -26.51 10.92 6.09
C VAL A 15 -27.88 10.42 5.63
N ARG A 16 -28.96 11.12 5.98
CA ARG A 16 -30.32 10.83 5.49
C ARG A 16 -30.38 10.86 3.96
N LYS A 17 -29.86 11.92 3.33
CA LYS A 17 -29.77 12.02 1.86
C LYS A 17 -28.94 10.88 1.26
N LYS A 18 -27.81 10.54 1.89
CA LYS A 18 -26.94 9.44 1.45
C LYS A 18 -27.68 8.10 1.47
N LEU A 19 -28.40 7.77 2.55
CA LEU A 19 -29.24 6.56 2.63
C LEU A 19 -30.35 6.56 1.56
N LEU A 20 -31.03 7.69 1.35
CA LEU A 20 -32.06 7.83 0.31
C LEU A 20 -31.53 7.64 -1.11
N GLN A 21 -30.22 7.73 -1.34
CA GLN A 21 -29.59 7.44 -2.64
C GLN A 21 -29.21 5.96 -2.81
N LYS A 22 -29.08 5.18 -1.72
CA LYS A 22 -28.67 3.77 -1.77
C LYS A 22 -29.77 2.86 -2.34
N ARG A 23 -29.41 1.71 -2.91
CA ARG A 23 -30.41 0.74 -3.39
C ARG A 23 -31.20 0.13 -2.22
N ARG A 24 -32.37 -0.45 -2.49
CA ARG A 24 -33.22 -1.01 -1.41
C ARG A 24 -32.53 -2.15 -0.69
N GLU A 25 -31.88 -3.02 -1.47
CA GLU A 25 -31.14 -4.18 -1.01
C GLU A 25 -30.02 -3.77 -0.05
N PHE A 26 -29.37 -2.62 -0.29
CA PHE A 26 -28.37 -2.09 0.63
C PHE A 26 -28.98 -1.67 1.96
N ILE A 27 -30.13 -0.98 1.95
CA ILE A 27 -30.78 -0.50 3.18
C ILE A 27 -31.29 -1.68 4.01
N GLU A 28 -31.87 -2.70 3.35
CA GLU A 28 -32.28 -3.94 4.01
C GLU A 28 -31.09 -4.67 4.64
N LYS A 29 -29.99 -4.82 3.89
CA LYS A 29 -28.74 -5.41 4.40
C LYS A 29 -28.16 -4.59 5.55
N PHE A 30 -28.15 -3.27 5.44
CA PHE A 30 -27.67 -2.35 6.48
C PHE A 30 -28.50 -2.46 7.76
N ALA A 31 -29.84 -2.41 7.66
CA ALA A 31 -30.71 -2.53 8.81
C ALA A 31 -30.51 -3.87 9.52
N LYS A 32 -30.34 -4.96 8.76
CA LYS A 32 -30.07 -6.28 9.32
C LYS A 32 -28.69 -6.37 9.99
N ASP A 33 -27.63 -6.01 9.27
CA ASP A 33 -26.24 -6.25 9.70
C ASP A 33 -25.77 -5.24 10.76
N VAL A 34 -26.28 -4.00 10.73
CA VAL A 34 -25.85 -2.91 11.62
C VAL A 34 -26.83 -2.68 12.76
N LEU A 35 -28.14 -2.77 12.49
CA LEU A 35 -29.19 -2.45 13.47
C LEU A 35 -29.88 -3.70 14.04
N GLY A 36 -29.62 -4.89 13.50
CA GLY A 36 -30.28 -6.13 13.92
C GLY A 36 -31.76 -6.22 13.51
N LEU A 37 -32.20 -5.40 12.54
CA LEU A 37 -33.60 -5.32 12.11
C LEU A 37 -33.82 -6.07 10.79
N ASP A 38 -34.77 -7.01 10.78
CA ASP A 38 -35.21 -7.67 9.55
C ASP A 38 -36.36 -6.88 8.90
N ILE A 39 -36.03 -6.10 7.87
CA ILE A 39 -36.98 -5.23 7.17
C ILE A 39 -37.07 -5.60 5.68
N LYS A 40 -38.23 -5.32 5.06
CA LYS A 40 -38.44 -5.50 3.62
C LYS A 40 -39.10 -4.26 3.02
N ILE A 41 -38.44 -3.61 2.07
CA ILE A 41 -38.81 -2.31 1.51
C ILE A 41 -39.62 -2.50 0.23
N ARG A 42 -40.92 -2.22 0.26
CA ARG A 42 -41.76 -2.27 -0.95
C ARG A 42 -41.56 -1.02 -1.82
N ARG A 43 -42.10 -1.07 -3.04
CA ARG A 43 -42.02 0.05 -3.99
C ARG A 43 -42.74 1.27 -3.41
N GLY A 44 -42.02 2.38 -3.25
CA GLY A 44 -42.54 3.65 -2.74
C GLY A 44 -42.32 3.88 -1.24
N GLU A 45 -41.97 2.85 -0.46
CA GLU A 45 -41.87 2.94 1.01
C GLU A 45 -40.49 3.38 1.52
N LYS A 46 -39.48 3.38 0.63
CA LYS A 46 -38.08 3.65 1.00
C LYS A 46 -37.90 4.92 1.83
N LYS A 47 -38.57 6.01 1.46
CA LYS A 47 -38.41 7.30 2.16
C LYS A 47 -38.90 7.19 3.60
N LYS A 48 -40.09 6.63 3.79
CA LYS A 48 -40.71 6.40 5.10
C LYS A 48 -39.83 5.52 5.98
N ILE A 49 -39.35 4.39 5.44
CA ILE A 49 -38.47 3.47 6.19
C ILE A 49 -37.16 4.13 6.59
N VAL A 50 -36.53 4.92 5.71
CA VAL A 50 -35.31 5.66 6.08
C VAL A 50 -35.60 6.69 7.17
N GLU A 51 -36.75 7.36 7.14
CA GLU A 51 -37.16 8.30 8.20
C GLU A 51 -37.35 7.59 9.54
N GLU A 52 -38.01 6.44 9.55
CA GLU A 52 -38.20 5.59 10.75
C GLU A 52 -36.85 5.13 11.33
N LEU A 53 -35.96 4.59 10.49
CA LEU A 53 -34.63 4.16 10.90
C LEU A 53 -33.80 5.33 11.49
N MET A 54 -33.85 6.50 10.85
CA MET A 54 -33.15 7.69 11.34
C MET A 54 -33.72 8.23 12.65
N GLN A 55 -34.99 7.95 12.98
CA GLN A 55 -35.60 8.37 14.25
C GLN A 55 -35.24 7.41 15.38
N GLU A 56 -35.26 6.10 15.13
CA GLU A 56 -35.07 5.08 16.17
C GLU A 56 -33.60 4.70 16.39
N HIS A 57 -32.76 4.81 15.35
CA HIS A 57 -31.37 4.31 15.33
C HIS A 57 -30.37 5.34 14.83
N GLN A 58 -30.64 6.62 15.08
CA GLN A 58 -29.85 7.72 14.56
C GLN A 58 -28.35 7.57 14.84
N ASP A 59 -27.98 7.28 16.09
CA ASP A 59 -26.59 7.30 16.53
C ASP A 59 -25.74 6.23 15.82
N GLU A 60 -26.24 4.99 15.72
CA GLU A 60 -25.56 3.89 15.02
C GLU A 60 -25.43 4.16 13.52
N ILE A 61 -26.46 4.74 12.91
CA ILE A 61 -26.44 5.16 11.50
C ILE A 61 -25.36 6.23 11.27
N LEU A 62 -25.31 7.24 12.12
CA LEU A 62 -24.33 8.31 12.02
C LEU A 62 -22.90 7.81 12.28
N LYS A 63 -22.69 6.95 13.28
CA LYS A 63 -21.40 6.29 13.54
C LYS A 63 -20.92 5.52 12.31
N PHE A 64 -21.79 4.74 11.66
CA PHE A 64 -21.43 4.02 10.44
C PHE A 64 -20.93 4.95 9.34
N PHE A 65 -21.68 6.00 9.02
CA PHE A 65 -21.37 6.86 7.87
C PHE A 65 -20.32 7.92 8.11
N LEU A 66 -20.18 8.41 9.35
CA LEU A 66 -19.37 9.58 9.68
C LEU A 66 -18.14 9.26 10.54
N ILE A 67 -18.09 8.07 11.15
CA ILE A 67 -16.93 7.65 11.94
C ILE A 67 -16.24 6.48 11.26
N TYR A 68 -16.94 5.36 11.06
CA TYR A 68 -16.29 4.13 10.63
C TYR A 68 -16.03 4.06 9.11
N LEU A 69 -16.98 4.51 8.28
CA LEU A 69 -16.77 4.53 6.84
C LEU A 69 -15.61 5.47 6.43
N PRO A 70 -15.47 6.68 7.01
CA PRO A 70 -14.33 7.56 6.72
C PRO A 70 -12.96 6.99 7.12
N GLU A 71 -12.84 6.08 8.09
CA GLU A 71 -11.57 5.38 8.37
C GLU A 71 -11.07 4.56 7.17
N MET A 72 -11.98 4.18 6.27
CA MET A 72 -11.64 3.54 5.01
C MET A 72 -11.46 4.53 3.86
N ASP A 73 -11.73 5.83 4.06
CA ASP A 73 -11.57 6.88 3.06
C ASP A 73 -10.11 7.35 2.95
N GLY A 74 -9.28 6.47 2.39
CA GLY A 74 -7.96 6.80 1.89
C GLY A 74 -7.84 6.46 0.41
N LYS A 75 -7.04 7.24 -0.34
CA LYS A 75 -6.60 6.84 -1.71
C LYS A 75 -5.89 5.49 -1.72
N ASP A 76 -5.36 5.09 -0.57
CA ASP A 76 -4.55 3.89 -0.41
C ASP A 76 -5.37 2.65 -0.07
N ILE A 77 -6.62 2.80 0.36
CA ILE A 77 -7.55 1.71 0.66
C ILE A 77 -8.55 1.61 -0.50
N SER A 78 -8.21 0.84 -1.53
CA SER A 78 -9.16 0.47 -2.58
C SER A 78 -10.03 -0.70 -2.13
N THR A 79 -11.20 -0.89 -2.74
CA THR A 79 -12.06 -2.05 -2.47
C THR A 79 -11.31 -3.37 -2.70
N ASN A 80 -10.44 -3.45 -3.71
CA ASN A 80 -9.61 -4.63 -3.98
C ASN A 80 -8.66 -4.94 -2.82
N ARG A 81 -7.92 -3.94 -2.32
CA ARG A 81 -7.03 -4.13 -1.18
C ARG A 81 -7.79 -4.48 0.10
N ALA A 82 -8.95 -3.87 0.31
CA ALA A 82 -9.80 -4.20 1.44
C ALA A 82 -10.32 -5.65 1.36
N ARG A 83 -10.72 -6.13 0.17
CA ARG A 83 -11.08 -7.55 -0.04
C ARG A 83 -9.92 -8.49 0.23
N HIS A 84 -8.71 -8.17 -0.25
CA HIS A 84 -7.52 -8.97 0.04
C HIS A 84 -7.21 -9.03 1.55
N ALA A 85 -7.31 -7.88 2.23
CA ALA A 85 -7.17 -7.81 3.69
C ALA A 85 -8.21 -8.69 4.41
N LEU A 86 -9.48 -8.60 4.00
CA LEU A 86 -10.54 -9.45 4.52
C LEU A 86 -10.27 -10.93 4.26
N ALA A 87 -9.84 -11.31 3.06
CA ALA A 87 -9.54 -12.70 2.71
C ALA A 87 -8.40 -13.27 3.57
N THR A 88 -7.43 -12.43 3.91
CA THR A 88 -6.34 -12.81 4.82
C THR A 88 -6.83 -13.06 6.24
N MET A 89 -7.81 -12.28 6.71
CA MET A 89 -8.36 -12.39 8.08
C MET A 89 -9.48 -13.44 8.22
N PHE A 90 -10.27 -13.64 7.16
CA PHE A 90 -11.53 -14.39 7.17
C PHE A 90 -11.56 -15.37 5.98
N PRO A 91 -10.62 -16.34 5.91
CA PRO A 91 -10.48 -17.23 4.75
C PRO A 91 -11.75 -18.05 4.47
N ASP A 92 -12.48 -18.43 5.52
CA ASP A 92 -13.72 -19.22 5.42
C ASP A 92 -14.86 -18.47 4.69
N PHE A 93 -14.72 -17.17 4.49
CA PHE A 93 -15.73 -16.31 3.87
C PHE A 93 -15.34 -15.81 2.48
N ALA A 94 -14.39 -16.47 1.81
CA ALA A 94 -13.86 -16.05 0.51
C ALA A 94 -14.94 -15.70 -0.54
N GLY A 95 -16.01 -16.52 -0.63
CA GLY A 95 -17.11 -16.26 -1.57
C GLY A 95 -17.89 -14.98 -1.27
N GLU A 96 -18.17 -14.69 0.01
CA GLU A 96 -18.82 -13.43 0.40
C GLU A 96 -17.89 -12.23 0.15
N ILE A 97 -16.62 -12.37 0.49
CA ILE A 97 -15.61 -11.33 0.30
C ILE A 97 -15.45 -10.97 -1.17
N HIS A 98 -15.45 -11.97 -2.07
CA HIS A 98 -15.35 -11.75 -3.51
C HIS A 98 -16.53 -10.90 -4.04
N ALA A 99 -17.73 -11.08 -3.48
CA ALA A 99 -18.94 -10.36 -3.87
C ALA A 99 -18.98 -8.87 -3.43
N ILE A 100 -18.04 -8.42 -2.60
CA ILE A 100 -17.96 -7.03 -2.12
C ILE A 100 -17.53 -6.09 -3.26
N LYS A 101 -18.33 -5.04 -3.51
CA LYS A 101 -18.13 -4.06 -4.59
C LYS A 101 -17.87 -2.64 -4.08
N SER A 102 -18.08 -2.38 -2.80
CA SER A 102 -17.93 -1.04 -2.20
C SER A 102 -17.32 -1.07 -0.81
N LYS A 103 -16.77 0.07 -0.37
CA LYS A 103 -16.27 0.24 1.00
C LYS A 103 -17.40 0.07 2.02
N GLU A 104 -18.61 0.53 1.72
CA GLU A 104 -19.75 0.30 2.61
C GLU A 104 -20.04 -1.20 2.79
N GLU A 105 -19.89 -2.01 1.75
CA GLU A 105 -20.05 -3.47 1.86
C GLU A 105 -18.90 -4.15 2.63
N VAL A 106 -17.68 -3.62 2.58
CA VAL A 106 -16.59 -4.03 3.49
C VAL A 106 -17.01 -3.77 4.95
N LEU A 107 -17.58 -2.60 5.22
CA LEU A 107 -18.01 -2.26 6.58
C LEU A 107 -19.16 -3.14 7.07
N LEU A 108 -20.16 -3.39 6.21
CA LEU A 108 -21.26 -4.30 6.52
C LEU A 108 -20.77 -5.72 6.83
N PHE A 109 -19.77 -6.20 6.07
CA PHE A 109 -19.13 -7.49 6.33
C PHE A 109 -18.52 -7.53 7.74
N LEU A 110 -17.74 -6.50 8.11
CA LEU A 110 -17.13 -6.43 9.45
C LEU A 110 -18.17 -6.35 10.56
N TYR A 111 -19.23 -5.56 10.37
CA TYR A 111 -20.32 -5.45 11.35
C TYR A 111 -20.96 -6.81 11.62
N ARG A 112 -21.25 -7.58 10.56
CA ARG A 112 -21.87 -8.89 10.69
C ARG A 112 -20.99 -9.91 11.40
N HIS A 113 -19.70 -9.98 11.03
CA HIS A 113 -18.82 -11.09 11.42
C HIS A 113 -17.99 -10.80 12.67
N VAL A 114 -17.74 -9.53 12.98
CA VAL A 114 -16.91 -9.12 14.12
C VAL A 114 -17.72 -8.37 15.18
N GLY A 115 -18.78 -7.68 14.77
CA GLY A 115 -19.59 -6.85 15.65
C GLY A 115 -18.99 -5.45 15.87
N GLN A 116 -19.82 -4.55 16.41
CA GLN A 116 -19.49 -3.14 16.61
C GLN A 116 -18.31 -2.94 17.58
N GLU A 117 -18.22 -3.73 18.64
CA GLU A 117 -17.23 -3.54 19.72
C GLU A 117 -15.79 -3.73 19.24
N LYS A 118 -15.58 -4.56 18.22
CA LYS A 118 -14.25 -4.89 17.68
C LYS A 118 -13.97 -4.24 16.34
N LEU A 119 -14.92 -3.46 15.80
CA LEU A 119 -14.83 -2.91 14.46
C LEU A 119 -13.58 -2.05 14.25
N GLN A 120 -13.21 -1.24 15.25
CA GLN A 120 -12.04 -0.35 15.20
C GLN A 120 -10.71 -1.09 15.04
N ASP A 121 -10.57 -2.26 15.69
CA ASP A 121 -9.38 -3.08 15.59
C ASP A 121 -9.18 -3.59 14.16
N TYR A 122 -10.27 -3.99 13.51
CA TYR A 122 -10.26 -4.53 12.15
C TYR A 122 -10.16 -3.44 11.07
N LEU A 123 -10.72 -2.26 11.31
CA LEU A 123 -10.59 -1.13 10.39
C LEU A 123 -9.15 -0.65 10.29
N SER A 124 -8.49 -0.48 11.44
CA SER A 124 -7.06 -0.16 11.50
C SER A 124 -6.24 -1.21 10.75
N TRP A 125 -6.60 -2.48 10.91
CA TRP A 125 -5.93 -3.58 10.23
C TRP A 125 -6.09 -3.55 8.71
N ILE A 126 -7.31 -3.36 8.18
CA ILE A 126 -7.54 -3.23 6.73
C ILE A 126 -6.67 -2.11 6.15
N ARG A 127 -6.52 -1.01 6.88
CA ARG A 127 -5.63 0.07 6.47
C ARG A 127 -4.17 -0.37 6.43
N TYR A 128 -3.69 -1.10 7.44
CA TYR A 128 -2.31 -1.60 7.47
C TYR A 128 -2.02 -2.64 6.38
N GLU A 129 -2.95 -3.57 6.16
CA GLU A 129 -2.91 -4.52 5.05
C GLU A 129 -2.84 -3.81 3.71
N ALA A 130 -3.71 -2.82 3.48
CA ALA A 130 -3.71 -2.05 2.26
C ALA A 130 -2.37 -1.31 2.04
N TYR A 131 -1.69 -0.87 3.11
CA TYR A 131 -0.36 -0.28 3.01
C TYR A 131 0.72 -1.30 2.63
N ILE A 132 0.69 -2.49 3.22
CA ILE A 132 1.62 -3.57 2.86
C ILE A 132 1.39 -3.97 1.40
N GLU A 133 0.15 -4.26 0.99
CA GLU A 133 -0.17 -4.64 -0.39
C GLU A 133 0.22 -3.56 -1.40
N LYS A 134 -0.04 -2.28 -1.09
CA LYS A 134 0.34 -1.16 -1.95
C LYS A 134 1.85 -1.11 -2.21
N ASN A 135 2.66 -1.50 -1.21
CA ASN A 135 4.11 -1.41 -1.23
C ASN A 135 4.81 -2.77 -1.40
N ARG A 136 4.08 -3.87 -1.50
CA ARG A 136 4.62 -5.23 -1.60
C ARG A 136 5.62 -5.34 -2.75
N ASP A 137 5.27 -4.88 -3.94
CA ASP A 137 6.19 -4.95 -5.09
C ASP A 137 7.36 -3.95 -5.01
N LYS A 138 7.30 -2.99 -4.08
CA LYS A 138 8.22 -1.84 -4.00
C LYS A 138 9.29 -2.01 -2.94
N ASN A 139 8.89 -2.61 -1.82
CA ASN A 139 9.60 -2.58 -0.55
C ASN A 139 9.66 -4.01 0.02
N ARG A 140 9.89 -4.98 -0.86
CA ARG A 140 10.07 -6.39 -0.51
C ARG A 140 11.57 -6.70 -0.54
N TYR A 141 12.07 -7.21 0.56
CA TYR A 141 13.48 -7.42 0.82
C TYR A 141 13.72 -8.87 1.26
N LEU A 142 14.88 -9.39 0.91
CA LEU A 142 15.45 -10.64 1.38
C LEU A 142 16.47 -10.32 2.45
N LEU A 143 16.40 -11.06 3.54
CA LEU A 143 17.40 -11.10 4.57
C LEU A 143 17.97 -12.52 4.62
N ASP A 144 19.28 -12.65 4.43
CA ASP A 144 20.00 -13.94 4.48
C ASP A 144 20.22 -14.41 5.93
N LYS A 145 19.16 -14.31 6.74
CA LYS A 145 19.11 -14.81 8.10
C LYS A 145 17.79 -15.55 8.34
N PRO A 146 17.82 -16.65 9.11
CA PRO A 146 16.61 -17.35 9.49
C PRO A 146 15.79 -16.52 10.47
N PHE A 147 14.46 -16.62 10.34
CA PHE A 147 13.57 -16.16 11.38
C PHE A 147 13.42 -17.28 12.42
N LEU A 148 14.01 -17.05 13.60
CA LEU A 148 14.20 -18.11 14.60
C LEU A 148 12.98 -18.35 15.50
N PHE A 149 11.99 -17.46 15.47
CA PHE A 149 10.81 -17.55 16.34
C PHE A 149 9.76 -18.46 15.73
N ARG A 150 9.63 -19.66 16.31
CA ARG A 150 8.57 -20.63 15.98
C ARG A 150 7.37 -20.55 16.93
N ASP A 151 7.55 -19.92 18.10
CA ASP A 151 6.49 -19.66 19.09
C ASP A 151 6.18 -18.16 19.16
N ASN A 152 4.91 -17.80 18.90
CA ASN A 152 4.44 -16.42 18.97
C ASN A 152 4.60 -15.82 20.38
N LYS A 153 4.52 -16.62 21.46
CA LYS A 153 4.65 -16.11 22.83
C LYS A 153 6.06 -15.64 23.15
N GLU A 154 7.06 -16.35 22.66
CA GLU A 154 8.46 -15.96 22.84
C GLU A 154 8.75 -14.65 22.11
N LEU A 155 8.23 -14.53 20.89
CA LEU A 155 8.35 -13.31 20.10
C LEU A 155 7.61 -12.12 20.73
N GLU A 156 6.39 -12.31 21.25
CA GLU A 156 5.66 -11.29 22.00
C GLU A 156 6.47 -10.79 23.20
N ARG A 157 7.03 -11.71 24.00
CA ARG A 157 7.89 -11.35 25.15
C ARG A 157 9.10 -10.53 24.72
N LEU A 158 9.77 -10.94 23.65
CA LEU A 158 10.95 -10.26 23.11
C LEU A 158 10.62 -8.86 22.60
N ILE A 159 9.48 -8.69 21.92
CA ILE A 159 8.97 -7.39 21.48
C ILE A 159 8.62 -6.50 22.69
N ASP A 160 7.97 -7.05 23.71
CA ASP A 160 7.63 -6.32 24.94
C ASP A 160 8.88 -5.83 25.67
N GLU A 161 9.90 -6.68 25.79
CA GLU A 161 11.20 -6.34 26.38
C GLU A 161 11.89 -5.21 25.58
N PHE A 162 11.92 -5.34 24.25
CA PHE A 162 12.44 -4.31 23.35
C PHE A 162 11.72 -2.96 23.52
N VAL A 163 10.38 -2.97 23.50
CA VAL A 163 9.57 -1.74 23.63
C VAL A 163 9.80 -1.08 24.99
N ARG A 164 9.87 -1.86 26.08
CA ARG A 164 10.19 -1.32 27.43
C ARG A 164 11.56 -0.67 27.45
N GLU A 165 12.58 -1.34 26.90
CA GLU A 165 13.92 -0.79 26.84
C GLU A 165 13.96 0.49 26.00
N TRP A 166 13.39 0.46 24.79
CA TRP A 166 13.32 1.60 23.89
C TRP A 166 12.66 2.80 24.56
N ASN A 167 11.47 2.61 25.15
CA ASN A 167 10.69 3.68 25.78
C ASN A 167 11.36 4.25 27.03
N SER A 168 12.23 3.49 27.69
CA SER A 168 13.02 3.97 28.83
C SER A 168 14.17 4.89 28.42
N LYS A 169 14.70 4.74 27.19
CA LYS A 169 15.90 5.43 26.70
C LYS A 169 15.60 6.54 25.70
N ASN A 170 14.42 6.54 25.09
CA ASN A 170 14.08 7.45 23.98
C ASN A 170 12.95 8.42 24.34
N ILE A 171 13.04 9.63 23.77
CA ILE A 171 11.99 10.66 23.89
C ILE A 171 10.72 10.22 23.17
N HIS A 172 10.87 9.63 21.97
CA HIS A 172 9.73 9.13 21.21
C HIS A 172 9.45 7.68 21.60
N TRP A 173 8.23 7.45 22.07
CA TRP A 173 7.80 6.13 22.46
C TRP A 173 7.39 5.32 21.23
N ALA A 174 7.61 4.03 21.31
CA ALA A 174 7.15 3.04 20.36
C ALA A 174 6.12 2.15 21.04
N ARG A 175 5.09 1.80 20.29
CA ARG A 175 4.20 0.68 20.57
C ARG A 175 4.30 -0.27 19.39
N ILE A 176 4.45 -1.56 19.64
CA ILE A 176 4.49 -2.57 18.60
C ILE A 176 3.37 -3.57 18.86
N ASP A 177 2.42 -3.63 17.96
CA ASP A 177 1.38 -4.66 17.97
C ASP A 177 1.78 -5.77 16.97
N MET A 178 1.74 -7.02 17.42
CA MET A 178 2.07 -8.19 16.59
C MET A 178 0.82 -8.95 16.17
N ARG A 179 0.79 -9.43 14.93
CA ARG A 179 -0.23 -10.34 14.41
C ARG A 179 0.40 -11.40 13.52
N SER A 180 0.01 -12.66 13.71
CA SER A 180 0.28 -13.72 12.74
C SER A 180 -0.80 -13.72 11.65
N THR A 181 -0.40 -13.91 10.41
CA THR A 181 -1.31 -14.15 9.29
C THR A 181 -1.46 -15.64 9.03
N ASN A 182 -2.54 -16.02 8.33
CA ASN A 182 -2.85 -17.43 8.05
C ASN A 182 -1.81 -18.12 7.16
N ASP A 183 -1.03 -17.35 6.38
CA ASP A 183 0.09 -17.84 5.56
C ASP A 183 1.40 -17.98 6.36
N GLY A 184 1.36 -17.85 7.69
CA GLY A 184 2.52 -18.01 8.57
C GLY A 184 3.46 -16.82 8.62
N ALA A 185 3.11 -15.69 7.98
CA ALA A 185 3.85 -14.45 8.14
C ALA A 185 3.49 -13.74 9.46
N ILE A 186 4.40 -12.89 9.94
CA ILE A 186 4.24 -12.09 11.15
C ILE A 186 4.25 -10.63 10.76
N LYS A 187 3.27 -9.88 11.22
CA LYS A 187 3.13 -8.45 10.99
C LYS A 187 3.36 -7.71 12.30
N LEU A 188 4.28 -6.74 12.23
CA LEU A 188 4.60 -5.81 13.29
C LEU A 188 4.08 -4.43 12.89
N ILE A 189 3.14 -3.91 13.67
CA ILE A 189 2.60 -2.56 13.51
C ILE A 189 3.28 -1.69 14.55
N ILE A 190 4.18 -0.83 14.10
CA ILE A 190 4.96 0.05 14.95
C ILE A 190 4.29 1.43 14.93
N THR A 191 3.68 1.81 16.05
CA THR A 191 3.14 3.14 16.27
C THR A 191 4.15 3.96 17.05
N MET A 192 4.67 5.01 16.42
CA MET A 192 5.57 5.97 17.07
C MET A 192 4.79 7.14 17.61
N GLU A 193 5.11 7.57 18.82
CA GLU A 193 4.34 8.58 19.53
C GLU A 193 5.27 9.58 20.23
N TYR A 194 4.78 10.80 20.43
CA TYR A 194 5.49 11.75 21.30
C TYR A 194 5.42 11.26 22.75
N GLY A 195 6.56 10.80 23.29
CA GLY A 195 6.76 10.53 24.71
C GLY A 195 7.43 11.71 25.44
N ARG A 196 7.17 11.82 26.75
CA ARG A 196 7.71 12.79 27.72
C ARG A 196 8.22 14.12 27.13
N ARG A 197 7.32 15.00 26.68
CA ARG A 197 7.63 16.43 26.49
C ARG A 197 6.86 17.31 27.47
N PRO A 198 7.44 18.42 27.96
CA PRO A 198 6.70 19.41 28.73
C PRO A 198 5.52 19.97 27.92
N TYR A 199 4.37 20.14 28.56
CA TYR A 199 3.11 20.65 28.00
C TYR A 199 3.24 21.92 27.13
N GLN A 200 4.24 22.76 27.43
CA GLN A 200 4.49 24.02 26.71
C GLN A 200 4.74 23.84 25.21
N GLU A 201 5.31 22.70 24.78
CA GLU A 201 5.52 22.40 23.36
C GLU A 201 4.28 21.78 22.67
N PHE A 202 3.39 21.15 23.44
CA PHE A 202 2.15 20.54 22.95
C PHE A 202 1.05 21.57 22.65
N PHE A 203 1.04 22.69 23.38
CA PHE A 203 -0.02 23.71 23.29
C PHE A 203 -0.11 24.38 21.91
N VAL A 204 1.00 24.44 21.18
CA VAL A 204 1.08 25.12 19.86
C VAL A 204 0.33 24.34 18.77
N ARG A 205 0.27 23.00 18.84
CA ARG A 205 -0.35 22.17 17.79
C ARG A 205 -1.85 21.95 17.96
N ARG A 206 -2.36 21.85 19.20
CA ARG A 206 -3.80 21.68 19.47
C ARG A 206 -4.64 22.86 18.98
N ARG A 207 -4.11 24.09 19.08
CA ARG A 207 -4.78 25.30 18.57
C ARG A 207 -4.90 25.36 17.05
N MET A 208 -4.06 24.67 16.27
CA MET A 208 -4.21 24.68 14.81
C MET A 208 -5.35 23.77 14.33
N LYS A 209 -5.55 22.60 14.97
CA LYS A 209 -6.57 21.62 14.55
C LYS A 209 -7.98 21.92 15.09
N ILE A 210 -8.10 22.34 16.37
CA ILE A 210 -9.42 22.59 17.00
C ILE A 210 -10.12 23.81 16.39
N TYR A 211 -9.37 24.75 15.80
CA TYR A 211 -9.92 25.95 15.15
C TYR A 211 -10.01 25.83 13.61
N GLY A 212 -9.86 24.63 13.04
CA GLY A 212 -9.99 24.44 11.59
C GLY A 212 -8.90 25.15 10.76
N ILE A 213 -7.77 25.50 11.37
CA ILE A 213 -6.63 26.08 10.65
C ILE A 213 -5.91 24.92 9.94
N SER A 214 -6.34 24.69 8.70
CA SER A 214 -5.60 23.92 7.71
C SER A 214 -4.12 24.36 7.66
N GLU A 215 -3.19 23.42 7.44
CA GLU A 215 -1.77 23.72 7.18
C GLU A 215 -1.55 24.64 5.96
N THR A 216 -2.59 24.91 5.16
CA THR A 216 -2.58 26.03 4.23
C THR A 216 -2.90 27.34 4.95
N LEU A 217 -1.89 28.19 5.14
CA LEU A 217 -2.04 29.63 5.45
C LEU A 217 -3.12 30.25 4.55
N ARG A 218 -4.36 30.39 5.04
CA ARG A 218 -5.34 31.31 4.45
C ARG A 218 -5.22 32.62 5.21
N TYR A 219 -4.59 33.60 4.57
CA TYR A 219 -4.66 34.99 5.00
C TYR A 219 -6.11 35.46 4.86
N SER A 220 -6.85 35.51 5.97
CA SER A 220 -8.08 36.30 6.09
C SER A 220 -7.70 37.68 6.60
N LYS A 221 -8.07 38.73 5.85
CA LYS A 221 -7.70 40.12 6.14
C LYS A 221 -8.48 40.77 7.28
N ASP A 222 -9.50 40.11 7.85
CA ASP A 222 -10.55 40.83 8.59
C ASP A 222 -10.89 40.29 9.99
N SER A 223 -9.93 39.93 10.85
CA SER A 223 -10.26 39.73 12.27
C SER A 223 -9.14 40.14 13.24
N ASN A 224 -9.32 41.30 13.87
CA ASN A 224 -8.52 41.83 14.97
C ASN A 224 -8.92 41.22 16.34
N ILE A 225 -9.21 39.93 16.41
CA ILE A 225 -9.49 39.26 17.69
C ILE A 225 -8.27 38.45 18.11
N ILE A 226 -7.44 39.05 18.96
CA ILE A 226 -6.40 38.32 19.69
C ILE A 226 -7.09 37.57 20.83
N HIS A 227 -7.34 36.28 20.64
CA HIS A 227 -7.74 35.39 21.74
C HIS A 227 -6.54 35.11 22.66
N THR A 228 -6.34 35.97 23.67
CA THR A 228 -5.42 35.71 24.78
C THR A 228 -5.84 34.41 25.49
N PRO A 229 -5.01 33.36 25.53
CA PRO A 229 -5.36 32.11 26.22
C PRO A 229 -5.35 32.29 27.74
N LEU A 230 -6.38 31.76 28.41
CA LEU A 230 -6.39 31.58 29.86
C LEU A 230 -5.34 30.54 30.25
N ILE A 231 -4.33 30.95 31.02
CA ILE A 231 -3.27 30.11 31.57
C ILE A 231 -3.77 29.54 32.92
N PRO A 232 -3.76 28.22 33.15
CA PRO A 232 -4.04 27.65 34.47
C PRO A 232 -2.98 28.14 35.48
N LYS A 233 -3.42 28.63 36.64
CA LYS A 233 -2.54 29.36 37.58
C LYS A 233 -1.78 28.46 38.57
N ASN A 234 -2.17 27.19 38.74
CA ASN A 234 -1.62 26.34 39.80
C ASN A 234 -0.91 25.08 39.28
N LYS A 235 0.15 24.67 39.99
CA LYS A 235 1.00 23.49 39.71
C LYS A 235 0.31 22.14 39.92
N GLU A 236 -0.82 22.10 40.62
CA GLU A 236 -1.54 20.85 40.92
C GLU A 236 -2.43 20.44 39.75
N ASP A 237 -3.09 21.38 39.07
CA ASP A 237 -3.81 21.15 37.79
C ASP A 237 -2.88 20.68 36.65
N LEU A 238 -1.57 20.87 36.81
CA LEU A 238 -0.53 20.49 35.85
C LEU A 238 -0.07 19.02 35.96
N LYS A 239 -0.44 18.29 37.03
CA LYS A 239 -0.04 16.89 37.22
C LYS A 239 -0.87 15.89 36.41
N GLU A 240 -2.09 16.24 36.00
CA GLU A 240 -3.01 15.31 35.33
C GLU A 240 -2.95 15.32 33.80
N VAL A 241 -2.09 16.13 33.17
CA VAL A 241 -2.03 16.23 31.69
C VAL A 241 -1.01 15.26 31.06
N SER A 242 -0.57 14.25 31.79
CA SER A 242 0.53 13.33 31.40
C SER A 242 0.20 12.29 30.32
N GLU A 243 -1.00 12.27 29.75
CA GLU A 243 -1.45 11.09 28.97
C GLU A 243 -1.96 11.38 27.56
N TRP A 244 -1.67 12.55 26.98
CA TRP A 244 -2.05 12.83 25.59
C TRP A 244 -0.95 12.44 24.62
N ILE A 245 -0.90 11.14 24.35
CA ILE A 245 -0.06 10.50 23.35
C ILE A 245 -0.53 10.91 21.94
N TYR A 246 0.38 11.42 21.09
CA TYR A 246 0.04 11.77 19.70
C TYR A 246 0.90 10.95 18.72
N PRO A 247 0.28 10.25 17.74
CA PRO A 247 1.02 9.43 16.80
C PRO A 247 1.86 10.32 15.85
N LEU A 248 3.15 10.05 15.84
CA LEU A 248 4.13 10.57 14.88
C LEU A 248 4.02 9.88 13.52
N GLY A 249 3.71 8.60 13.53
CA GLY A 249 3.58 7.78 12.34
C GLY A 249 3.35 6.31 12.69
N HIS A 250 2.86 5.58 11.69
CA HIS A 250 2.74 4.12 11.73
C HIS A 250 3.69 3.53 10.71
N TYR A 251 4.45 2.52 11.13
CA TYR A 251 5.42 1.80 10.30
C TYR A 251 5.06 0.33 10.39
N ILE A 252 4.80 -0.29 9.25
CA ILE A 252 4.32 -1.67 9.18
C ILE A 252 5.43 -2.51 8.56
N LEU A 253 5.72 -3.63 9.20
CA LEU A 253 6.71 -4.60 8.78
C LEU A 253 6.01 -5.96 8.72
N GLN A 254 6.06 -6.64 7.58
CA GLN A 254 5.67 -8.04 7.45
C GLN A 254 6.93 -8.89 7.29
N ILE A 255 7.02 -9.97 8.06
CA ILE A 255 8.13 -10.91 8.12
C ILE A 255 7.60 -12.28 7.71
N ARG A 256 8.19 -12.89 6.70
CA ARG A 256 7.78 -14.19 6.19
C ARG A 256 9.00 -15.09 6.03
N PRO A 257 9.12 -16.18 6.82
CA PRO A 257 10.17 -17.16 6.61
C PRO A 257 10.05 -17.78 5.21
N ILE A 258 11.14 -17.81 4.44
CA ILE A 258 11.18 -18.53 3.15
C ILE A 258 11.69 -19.95 3.37
N ASN A 259 12.77 -20.09 4.14
CA ASN A 259 13.41 -21.35 4.48
C ASN A 259 14.22 -21.20 5.78
N ASP A 260 14.98 -22.24 6.18
CA ASP A 260 15.80 -22.24 7.40
C ASP A 260 17.03 -21.30 7.35
N LYS A 261 17.18 -20.48 6.31
CA LYS A 261 18.30 -19.56 6.12
C LYS A 261 17.88 -18.15 5.72
N GLU A 262 16.74 -18.00 5.06
CA GLU A 262 16.32 -16.78 4.42
C GLU A 262 14.94 -16.34 4.90
N THR A 263 14.78 -15.04 5.10
CA THR A 263 13.54 -14.41 5.51
C THR A 263 13.19 -13.29 4.54
N GLU A 264 11.92 -13.24 4.14
CA GLU A 264 11.35 -12.13 3.40
C GLU A 264 10.82 -11.07 4.37
N ILE A 265 11.13 -9.81 4.07
CA ILE A 265 10.68 -8.64 4.80
C ILE A 265 9.97 -7.70 3.82
N ILE A 266 8.70 -7.39 4.08
CA ILE A 266 7.94 -6.38 3.32
C ILE A 266 7.69 -5.17 4.21
N LEU A 267 8.11 -3.99 3.77
CA LEU A 267 7.92 -2.74 4.49
C LEU A 267 6.74 -1.94 3.91
N GLY A 268 5.79 -1.59 4.78
CA GLY A 268 4.68 -0.68 4.44
C GLY A 268 5.11 0.77 4.22
N PHE A 269 6.41 1.07 4.33
CA PHE A 269 7.03 2.39 4.19
C PHE A 269 8.34 2.30 3.39
N ASP A 270 8.76 3.44 2.86
CA ASP A 270 9.90 3.57 1.95
C ASP A 270 11.17 3.95 2.73
N LEU A 271 12.22 3.13 2.61
CA LEU A 271 13.52 3.35 3.25
C LEU A 271 14.27 4.59 2.72
N ASN A 272 13.85 5.17 1.59
CA ASN A 272 14.44 6.41 1.07
C ASN A 272 13.77 7.66 1.64
N LYS A 273 12.69 7.52 2.44
CA LYS A 273 11.98 8.63 3.08
C LYS A 273 12.40 8.76 4.54
N LYS A 274 11.80 9.71 5.27
CA LYS A 274 12.02 9.83 6.71
C LYS A 274 11.30 8.68 7.45
N TYR A 275 12.07 7.77 8.02
CA TYR A 275 11.60 6.69 8.90
C TYR A 275 12.49 6.62 10.16
N PRO A 276 12.04 5.99 11.26
CA PRO A 276 12.83 5.86 12.48
C PRO A 276 13.88 4.75 12.31
N ARG A 277 14.95 5.07 11.57
CA ARG A 277 16.01 4.12 11.22
C ARG A 277 16.60 3.42 12.44
N ASP A 278 16.95 4.17 13.48
CA ASP A 278 17.53 3.61 14.70
C ASP A 278 16.59 2.59 15.39
N LEU A 279 15.28 2.82 15.32
CA LEU A 279 14.29 1.87 15.85
C LEU A 279 14.28 0.60 15.02
N LEU A 280 14.24 0.75 13.69
CA LEU A 280 14.19 -0.39 12.79
C LEU A 280 15.47 -1.22 12.84
N ASP A 281 16.65 -0.58 12.84
CA ASP A 281 17.94 -1.25 12.99
C ASP A 281 17.95 -2.09 14.28
N ARG A 282 17.62 -1.49 15.43
CA ARG A 282 17.59 -2.23 16.70
C ARG A 282 16.54 -3.33 16.75
N LEU A 283 15.35 -3.09 16.17
CA LEU A 283 14.31 -4.11 16.11
C LEU A 283 14.78 -5.30 15.26
N LEU A 284 15.41 -5.06 14.11
CA LEU A 284 16.01 -6.12 13.29
C LEU A 284 17.13 -6.85 14.05
N SER A 285 17.97 -6.14 14.80
CA SER A 285 19.00 -6.76 15.62
C SER A 285 18.42 -7.69 16.68
N VAL A 286 17.31 -7.28 17.31
CA VAL A 286 16.60 -8.08 18.31
C VAL A 286 15.93 -9.31 17.67
N LEU A 287 15.39 -9.17 16.45
CA LEU A 287 14.67 -10.24 15.76
C LEU A 287 15.58 -11.26 15.04
N PHE A 288 16.78 -10.85 14.61
CA PHE A 288 17.63 -11.65 13.72
C PHE A 288 19.09 -11.78 14.20
N GLY A 289 19.46 -11.12 15.31
CA GLY A 289 20.81 -11.13 15.89
C GLY A 289 21.50 -9.77 15.84
N GLU A 290 22.37 -9.49 16.82
CA GLU A 290 22.96 -8.15 17.12
C GLU A 290 23.64 -7.45 15.93
N ASP A 291 24.13 -8.21 14.97
CA ASP A 291 24.82 -7.73 13.77
C ASP A 291 23.86 -7.38 12.61
N THR A 292 22.55 -7.53 12.79
CA THR A 292 21.55 -7.26 11.74
C THR A 292 21.10 -5.80 11.75
N SER A 293 21.06 -5.21 10.56
CA SER A 293 20.63 -3.84 10.28
C SER A 293 19.80 -3.73 9.01
N VAL A 294 19.28 -2.53 8.75
CA VAL A 294 18.57 -2.19 7.51
C VAL A 294 19.46 -2.32 6.27
N ASN A 295 20.79 -2.18 6.40
CA ASN A 295 21.70 -2.31 5.26
C ASN A 295 21.84 -3.76 4.77
N ASP A 296 21.47 -4.73 5.60
CA ASP A 296 21.51 -6.16 5.25
C ASP A 296 20.30 -6.60 4.42
N LEU A 297 19.28 -5.73 4.30
CA LEU A 297 18.09 -5.97 3.50
C LEU A 297 18.40 -5.82 2.01
N LYS A 298 18.35 -6.94 1.28
CA LYS A 298 18.54 -6.96 -0.18
C LYS A 298 17.20 -6.88 -0.87
N LEU A 299 16.98 -5.86 -1.70
CA LEU A 299 15.70 -5.73 -2.39
C LEU A 299 15.44 -6.94 -3.30
N ILE A 300 14.27 -7.58 -3.13
CA ILE A 300 13.82 -8.67 -3.99
C ILE A 300 13.27 -8.07 -5.26
N LYS A 301 13.98 -8.26 -6.36
CA LYS A 301 13.44 -8.00 -7.70
C LYS A 301 12.54 -9.17 -8.12
N PRO A 302 11.44 -8.94 -8.86
CA PRO A 302 10.62 -10.03 -9.36
C PRO A 302 11.48 -10.97 -10.22
N LYS A 303 11.50 -12.27 -9.91
CA LYS A 303 12.30 -13.26 -10.65
C LYS A 303 12.13 -13.17 -12.18
N PRO A 304 10.92 -13.00 -12.71
CA PRO A 304 10.77 -12.96 -14.15
C PRO A 304 11.32 -11.69 -14.82
N VAL A 305 11.50 -10.60 -14.06
CA VAL A 305 12.23 -9.41 -14.54
C VAL A 305 13.71 -9.74 -14.71
N GLU A 306 14.30 -10.44 -13.74
CA GLU A 306 15.71 -10.81 -13.81
C GLU A 306 15.96 -11.87 -14.89
N GLU A 307 15.06 -12.83 -15.07
CA GLU A 307 15.10 -13.77 -16.20
C GLU A 307 15.06 -13.05 -17.55
N LEU A 308 14.13 -12.10 -17.73
CA LEU A 308 14.05 -11.33 -18.97
C LEU A 308 15.33 -10.51 -19.23
N LYS A 309 15.90 -9.89 -18.19
CA LYS A 309 17.17 -9.16 -18.32
C LYS A 309 18.31 -10.09 -18.73
N GLU A 310 18.40 -11.26 -18.10
CA GLU A 310 19.46 -12.22 -18.38
C GLU A 310 19.31 -12.80 -19.80
N THR A 311 18.09 -13.13 -20.23
CA THR A 311 17.80 -13.54 -21.60
C THR A 311 18.24 -12.45 -22.60
N VAL A 312 17.85 -11.20 -22.37
CA VAL A 312 18.26 -10.09 -23.25
C VAL A 312 19.78 -9.93 -23.27
N LYS A 313 20.42 -9.96 -22.10
CA LYS A 313 21.88 -9.86 -21.95
C LYS A 313 22.59 -10.95 -22.74
N GLN A 314 22.14 -12.20 -22.60
CA GLN A 314 22.68 -13.33 -23.35
C GLN A 314 22.44 -13.18 -24.85
N THR A 315 21.25 -12.76 -25.28
CA THR A 315 20.94 -12.53 -26.70
C THR A 315 21.83 -11.48 -27.33
N ILE A 316 22.13 -10.39 -26.61
CA ILE A 316 23.08 -9.35 -27.07
C ILE A 316 24.50 -9.94 -27.17
N GLN A 317 24.94 -10.73 -26.20
CA GLN A 317 26.27 -11.33 -26.18
C GLN A 317 26.51 -12.35 -27.30
N HIS A 318 25.49 -13.11 -27.67
CA HIS A 318 25.61 -14.16 -28.69
C HIS A 318 25.36 -13.65 -30.12
N SER A 319 24.83 -12.44 -30.25
CA SER A 319 24.59 -11.79 -31.55
C SER A 319 25.84 -11.06 -32.04
N LYS A 320 26.12 -11.18 -33.35
CA LYS A 320 27.21 -10.43 -34.00
C LYS A 320 26.83 -8.99 -34.35
N HIS A 321 25.53 -8.78 -34.59
CA HIS A 321 24.93 -7.49 -34.95
C HIS A 321 23.72 -7.23 -34.07
N MET A 322 23.50 -5.97 -33.75
CA MET A 322 22.40 -5.56 -32.90
C MET A 322 21.04 -5.72 -33.57
N SER A 323 20.97 -5.64 -34.90
CA SER A 323 19.77 -5.98 -35.65
C SER A 323 19.25 -7.38 -35.29
N ASP A 324 20.15 -8.36 -35.23
CA ASP A 324 19.83 -9.76 -34.96
C ASP A 324 19.40 -9.94 -33.50
N ALA A 325 20.07 -9.24 -32.58
CA ALA A 325 19.70 -9.24 -31.16
C ALA A 325 18.31 -8.64 -30.95
N ILE A 326 18.01 -7.50 -31.59
CA ILE A 326 16.70 -6.82 -31.51
C ILE A 326 15.61 -7.75 -32.05
N GLU A 327 15.81 -8.39 -33.20
CA GLU A 327 14.82 -9.33 -33.76
C GLU A 327 14.55 -10.51 -32.84
N GLN A 328 15.59 -11.08 -32.23
CA GLN A 328 15.45 -12.18 -31.27
C GLN A 328 14.73 -11.74 -29.99
N ILE A 329 15.06 -10.56 -29.45
CA ILE A 329 14.39 -9.99 -28.28
C ILE A 329 12.91 -9.71 -28.59
N ASP A 330 12.60 -9.15 -29.76
CA ASP A 330 11.22 -8.90 -30.18
C ASP A 330 10.42 -10.19 -30.35
N LYS A 331 11.06 -11.27 -30.79
CA LYS A 331 10.43 -12.59 -30.85
C LYS A 331 10.09 -13.12 -29.45
N GLU A 332 11.03 -13.05 -28.51
CA GLU A 332 10.80 -13.42 -27.10
C GLU A 332 9.67 -12.59 -26.48
N ILE A 333 9.63 -11.29 -26.73
CA ILE A 333 8.54 -10.41 -26.28
C ILE A 333 7.19 -10.85 -26.87
N LYS A 334 7.13 -11.20 -28.16
CA LYS A 334 5.90 -11.70 -28.81
C LYS A 334 5.44 -13.04 -28.21
N GLU A 335 6.37 -13.95 -27.93
CA GLU A 335 6.06 -15.23 -27.30
C GLU A 335 5.46 -15.01 -25.91
N ARG A 336 6.08 -14.16 -25.08
CA ARG A 336 5.57 -13.80 -23.75
C ARG A 336 4.22 -13.10 -23.78
N LYS A 337 3.97 -12.22 -24.77
CA LYS A 337 2.63 -11.64 -24.97
C LYS A 337 1.58 -12.72 -25.19
N SER A 338 1.86 -13.65 -26.08
CA SER A 338 0.94 -14.75 -26.40
C SER A 338 0.59 -15.56 -25.14
N GLU A 339 1.60 -15.91 -24.33
CA GLU A 339 1.41 -16.59 -23.05
C GLU A 339 0.61 -15.75 -22.05
N ALA A 340 0.88 -14.45 -21.96
CA ALA A 340 0.17 -13.53 -21.08
C ALA A 340 -1.30 -13.38 -21.46
N VAL A 341 -1.62 -13.33 -22.76
CA VAL A 341 -2.99 -13.31 -23.27
C VAL A 341 -3.70 -14.61 -22.96
N GLN A 342 -3.02 -15.76 -23.10
CA GLN A 342 -3.60 -17.05 -22.71
C GLN A 342 -3.91 -17.11 -21.21
N LYS A 343 -2.99 -16.66 -20.35
CA LYS A 343 -3.22 -16.57 -18.89
C LYS A 343 -4.33 -15.60 -18.53
N LEU A 344 -4.46 -14.48 -19.24
CA LEU A 344 -5.54 -13.51 -19.05
C LEU A 344 -6.92 -14.14 -19.28
N GLN A 345 -7.04 -15.07 -20.24
CA GLN A 345 -8.31 -15.76 -20.49
C GLN A 345 -8.74 -16.61 -19.29
N SER A 346 -7.79 -17.21 -18.56
CA SER A 346 -8.06 -18.02 -17.36
C SER A 346 -8.39 -17.23 -16.09
N LEU A 347 -8.17 -15.90 -16.07
CA LEU A 347 -8.50 -15.09 -14.91
C LEU A 347 -10.02 -14.87 -14.77
N ASP A 348 -10.52 -14.86 -13.55
CA ASP A 348 -11.92 -14.53 -13.24
C ASP A 348 -12.13 -13.01 -13.22
N LEU A 349 -12.12 -12.42 -14.41
CA LEU A 349 -12.31 -10.98 -14.64
C LEU A 349 -13.47 -10.73 -15.61
N PRO A 350 -14.21 -9.62 -15.48
CA PRO A 350 -15.21 -9.21 -16.46
C PRO A 350 -14.60 -9.02 -17.86
N ASP A 351 -15.36 -9.31 -18.91
CA ASP A 351 -14.89 -9.23 -20.31
C ASP A 351 -14.31 -7.84 -20.65
N GLU A 352 -14.97 -6.75 -20.23
CA GLU A 352 -14.47 -5.39 -20.43
C GLU A 352 -13.09 -5.13 -19.80
N ALA A 353 -12.80 -5.79 -18.67
CA ALA A 353 -11.50 -5.69 -18.01
C ALA A 353 -10.44 -6.53 -18.74
N LYS A 354 -10.83 -7.72 -19.24
CA LYS A 354 -9.97 -8.57 -20.08
C LYS A 354 -9.60 -7.87 -21.39
N GLU A 355 -10.54 -7.24 -22.08
CA GLU A 355 -10.26 -6.50 -23.32
C GLU A 355 -9.25 -5.38 -23.09
N LYS A 356 -9.43 -4.56 -22.04
CA LYS A 356 -8.49 -3.50 -21.69
C LYS A 356 -7.10 -4.04 -21.35
N LEU A 357 -7.02 -5.11 -20.55
CA LEU A 357 -5.74 -5.72 -20.20
C LEU A 357 -5.05 -6.30 -21.44
N ASN A 358 -5.81 -6.91 -22.35
CA ASN A 358 -5.30 -7.42 -23.62
C ASN A 358 -4.70 -6.30 -24.47
N GLU A 359 -5.41 -5.18 -24.63
CA GLU A 359 -4.88 -3.99 -25.34
C GLU A 359 -3.56 -3.50 -24.73
N ILE A 360 -3.47 -3.47 -23.39
CA ILE A 360 -2.25 -3.03 -22.70
C ILE A 360 -1.11 -4.04 -22.90
N ILE A 361 -1.37 -5.35 -22.80
CA ILE A 361 -0.37 -6.41 -23.04
C ILE A 361 0.16 -6.33 -24.48
N GLU A 362 -0.74 -6.16 -25.45
CA GLU A 362 -0.37 -6.02 -26.85
C GLU A 362 0.47 -4.77 -27.12
N SER A 363 0.32 -3.72 -26.32
CA SER A 363 1.14 -2.50 -26.40
C SER A 363 2.60 -2.67 -25.95
N ILE A 364 2.92 -3.76 -25.24
CA ILE A 364 4.26 -3.98 -24.66
C ILE A 364 5.28 -4.17 -25.79
N LYS A 365 6.37 -3.42 -25.83
CA LYS A 365 7.39 -3.61 -26.88
C LYS A 365 8.77 -3.18 -26.41
N LEU A 366 9.80 -3.56 -27.15
CA LEU A 366 11.14 -3.05 -26.92
C LEU A 366 11.18 -1.55 -27.26
N GLY A 367 11.66 -0.77 -26.30
CA GLY A 367 11.76 0.69 -26.34
C GLY A 367 13.17 1.22 -26.47
N GLY A 368 14.13 0.35 -26.80
CA GLY A 368 15.55 0.67 -26.83
C GLY A 368 16.31 0.16 -25.60
N PHE A 369 17.43 0.84 -25.33
CA PHE A 369 18.48 0.35 -24.45
C PHE A 369 19.06 1.48 -23.61
N ARG A 370 19.48 1.15 -22.40
CA ARG A 370 20.27 2.02 -21.55
C ARG A 370 21.67 1.48 -21.40
N PHE A 371 22.60 2.40 -21.44
CA PHE A 371 24.02 2.19 -21.31
C PHE A 371 24.44 2.95 -20.05
N PRO A 372 24.49 2.26 -18.89
CA PRO A 372 24.88 2.90 -17.65
C PRO A 372 26.34 3.36 -17.80
N GLY A 373 26.56 4.66 -17.56
CA GLY A 373 27.89 5.24 -17.62
C GLY A 373 28.83 4.56 -16.62
N ASP A 374 30.12 4.58 -16.92
CA ASP A 374 31.16 4.01 -16.06
C ASP A 374 32.20 5.09 -15.72
N PRO A 375 32.17 5.62 -14.48
CA PRO A 375 33.10 6.63 -14.03
C PRO A 375 34.57 6.18 -14.06
N ALA A 376 34.84 4.86 -13.96
CA ALA A 376 36.19 4.33 -13.95
C ALA A 376 36.83 4.34 -15.35
N THR A 377 36.01 4.23 -16.40
CA THR A 377 36.46 4.26 -17.80
C THR A 377 36.17 5.59 -18.50
N GLY A 378 35.45 6.50 -17.83
CA GLY A 378 35.01 7.78 -18.41
C GLY A 378 33.83 7.65 -19.38
N ALA A 379 33.17 6.49 -19.41
CA ALA A 379 32.04 6.22 -20.30
C ALA A 379 30.79 7.01 -19.86
N LEU A 380 30.22 7.78 -20.79
CA LEU A 380 29.04 8.63 -20.55
C LEU A 380 27.77 7.79 -20.53
N LYS A 381 26.88 8.04 -19.55
CA LYS A 381 25.56 7.41 -19.57
C LYS A 381 24.79 7.79 -20.84
N VAL A 382 24.32 6.78 -21.59
CA VAL A 382 23.47 6.96 -22.78
C VAL A 382 22.15 6.23 -22.57
N ASP A 383 21.02 6.92 -22.72
CA ASP A 383 19.68 6.32 -22.64
C ASP A 383 18.98 6.48 -24.01
N ILE A 384 18.70 5.37 -24.70
CA ILE A 384 17.92 5.34 -25.94
C ILE A 384 16.53 4.84 -25.56
N VAL A 385 15.55 5.75 -25.56
CA VAL A 385 14.15 5.47 -25.18
C VAL A 385 13.24 5.93 -26.31
N ALA A 386 13.03 5.06 -27.28
CA ALA A 386 12.19 5.33 -28.44
C ALA A 386 11.64 4.00 -29.01
N ASP A 387 10.58 4.10 -29.80
CA ASP A 387 10.25 3.00 -30.70
C ASP A 387 11.43 2.84 -31.68
N LEU A 388 12.12 1.71 -31.63
CA LEU A 388 13.33 1.48 -32.42
C LEU A 388 13.04 1.52 -33.93
N ASP A 389 11.84 1.10 -34.35
CA ASP A 389 11.43 1.16 -35.76
C ASP A 389 11.19 2.59 -36.23
N GLU A 390 10.68 3.45 -35.33
CA GLU A 390 10.53 4.88 -35.62
C GLU A 390 11.89 5.59 -35.58
N PHE A 391 12.75 5.23 -34.63
CA PHE A 391 14.08 5.79 -34.47
C PHE A 391 14.98 5.52 -35.69
N ARG A 392 14.97 4.28 -36.21
CA ARG A 392 15.68 3.89 -37.45
C ARG A 392 15.23 4.66 -38.69
N LYS A 393 13.99 5.16 -38.73
CA LYS A 393 13.49 5.98 -39.86
C LYS A 393 14.02 7.41 -39.81
N ILE A 394 14.35 7.92 -38.63
CA ILE A 394 14.72 9.31 -38.40
C ILE A 394 16.25 9.49 -38.41
N VAL A 395 16.98 8.51 -37.89
CA VAL A 395 18.44 8.58 -37.76
C VAL A 395 19.07 7.54 -38.70
N PRO A 396 19.83 7.95 -39.72
CA PRO A 396 20.58 7.03 -40.57
C PRO A 396 21.75 6.38 -39.79
N ASN A 397 22.09 5.13 -40.13
CA ASN A 397 23.18 4.35 -39.52
C ASN A 397 23.03 4.09 -38.00
N VAL A 398 21.80 4.01 -37.50
CA VAL A 398 21.51 3.69 -36.09
C VAL A 398 22.08 2.33 -35.69
N ASP A 399 21.98 1.32 -36.56
CA ASP A 399 22.42 -0.02 -36.20
C ASP A 399 23.94 -0.07 -36.00
N ASP A 400 24.73 0.61 -36.83
CA ASP A 400 26.19 0.75 -36.65
C ASP A 400 26.51 1.46 -35.31
N PHE A 401 25.78 2.52 -34.98
CA PHE A 401 25.94 3.24 -33.72
C PHE A 401 25.58 2.37 -32.50
N LEU A 402 24.55 1.52 -32.60
CA LEU A 402 24.18 0.59 -31.54
C LEU A 402 25.20 -0.54 -31.38
N ASP A 403 25.75 -1.05 -32.49
CA ASP A 403 26.85 -2.03 -32.50
C ASP A 403 28.08 -1.47 -31.76
N ASP A 404 28.46 -0.22 -32.04
CA ASP A 404 29.56 0.47 -31.37
C ASP A 404 29.31 0.63 -29.86
N LEU A 405 28.08 1.00 -29.46
CA LEU A 405 27.72 1.13 -28.05
C LEU A 405 27.77 -0.22 -27.33
N ILE A 406 27.31 -1.30 -27.93
CA ILE A 406 27.40 -2.62 -27.30
C ILE A 406 28.85 -3.08 -27.18
N GLY A 407 29.68 -2.84 -28.21
CA GLY A 407 31.11 -3.09 -28.13
C GLY A 407 31.79 -2.35 -26.97
N ALA A 408 31.33 -1.13 -26.66
CA ALA A 408 31.87 -0.30 -25.57
C ALA A 408 31.33 -0.65 -24.17
N TYR A 409 30.05 -1.01 -24.04
CA TYR A 409 29.38 -1.23 -22.75
C TYR A 409 29.23 -2.70 -22.38
N GLY A 410 29.33 -3.61 -23.35
CA GLY A 410 29.32 -5.06 -23.17
C GLY A 410 28.11 -5.57 -22.39
N ASP A 411 28.38 -6.13 -21.22
CA ASP A 411 27.42 -6.86 -20.39
C ASP A 411 26.56 -5.94 -19.50
N LYS A 412 26.79 -4.62 -19.58
CA LYS A 412 26.10 -3.58 -18.81
C LYS A 412 24.87 -3.01 -19.51
N VAL A 413 24.54 -3.47 -20.72
CA VAL A 413 23.40 -2.96 -21.50
C VAL A 413 22.08 -3.40 -20.88
N GLU A 414 21.17 -2.47 -20.67
CA GLU A 414 19.87 -2.72 -20.04
C GLU A 414 18.71 -2.46 -21.03
N PRO A 415 17.81 -3.43 -21.26
CA PRO A 415 16.64 -3.21 -22.11
C PRO A 415 15.65 -2.26 -21.46
N VAL A 416 15.00 -1.44 -22.29
CA VAL A 416 13.84 -0.63 -21.91
C VAL A 416 12.62 -1.20 -22.59
N LEU A 417 11.56 -1.51 -21.82
CA LEU A 417 10.26 -1.83 -22.41
C LEU A 417 9.40 -0.57 -22.48
N LEU A 418 8.56 -0.48 -23.50
CA LEU A 418 7.46 0.47 -23.55
C LEU A 418 6.16 -0.27 -23.24
N ILE A 419 5.30 0.35 -22.42
CA ILE A 419 3.92 -0.08 -22.18
C ILE A 419 3.04 1.13 -22.44
N ASN A 420 2.09 1.04 -23.38
CA ASN A 420 1.33 2.21 -23.87
C ASN A 420 2.25 3.39 -24.23
N ASN A 421 3.36 3.11 -24.91
CA ASN A 421 4.42 4.08 -25.26
C ASN A 421 5.09 4.79 -24.07
N LYS A 422 4.91 4.31 -22.84
CA LYS A 422 5.62 4.81 -21.66
C LYS A 422 6.79 3.89 -21.33
N PRO A 423 7.99 4.43 -21.07
CA PRO A 423 9.13 3.61 -20.69
C PRO A 423 8.98 3.03 -19.31
N VAL A 424 9.23 1.72 -19.23
CA VAL A 424 9.36 0.97 -18.00
C VAL A 424 10.82 0.64 -17.80
N ASN A 425 11.36 1.11 -16.68
CA ASN A 425 12.74 0.84 -16.31
C ASN A 425 12.82 -0.52 -15.61
N LEU A 426 13.18 -1.56 -16.36
CA LEU A 426 13.39 -2.89 -15.79
C LEU A 426 14.56 -2.91 -14.79
N ALA A 427 15.56 -2.05 -14.98
CA ALA A 427 16.71 -1.94 -14.07
C ALA A 427 16.39 -1.21 -12.75
N SER A 428 15.27 -0.49 -12.70
CA SER A 428 14.78 0.11 -11.47
C SER A 428 14.61 -0.96 -10.41
N GLU A 429 15.05 -0.65 -9.19
CA GLU A 429 14.67 -1.36 -7.97
C GLU A 429 13.14 -1.54 -7.86
N ASN A 430 12.38 -0.67 -8.51
CA ASN A 430 10.93 -0.67 -8.49
C ASN A 430 10.35 -0.61 -9.90
N VAL A 431 10.32 -1.75 -10.58
CA VAL A 431 9.85 -1.89 -11.97
C VAL A 431 8.40 -1.46 -12.14
N TYR A 432 7.56 -1.72 -11.13
CA TYR A 432 6.13 -1.39 -11.14
C TYR A 432 5.84 0.03 -10.64
N SER A 433 6.86 0.81 -10.31
CA SER A 433 6.67 2.19 -9.88
C SER A 433 6.11 3.04 -11.02
N ARG A 434 5.18 3.94 -10.69
CA ARG A 434 4.52 4.89 -11.61
C ARG A 434 3.53 4.28 -12.61
N LEU A 435 3.40 2.95 -12.67
CA LEU A 435 2.34 2.28 -13.43
C LEU A 435 0.99 2.34 -12.69
N LYS A 436 -0.09 2.51 -13.45
CA LYS A 436 -1.47 2.33 -12.96
C LYS A 436 -1.72 0.85 -12.63
N GLU A 437 -2.80 0.56 -11.90
CA GLU A 437 -3.16 -0.80 -11.46
C GLU A 437 -3.30 -1.76 -12.65
N GLU A 438 -4.01 -1.35 -13.71
CA GLU A 438 -4.18 -2.13 -14.94
C GLU A 438 -2.86 -2.33 -15.69
N GLU A 439 -2.03 -1.28 -15.81
CA GLU A 439 -0.70 -1.37 -16.44
C GLU A 439 0.24 -2.30 -15.67
N ARG A 440 0.14 -2.30 -14.33
CA ARG A 440 0.91 -3.19 -13.47
C ARG A 440 0.47 -4.64 -13.63
N LEU A 441 -0.85 -4.89 -13.64
CA LEU A 441 -1.39 -6.23 -13.82
C LEU A 441 -1.04 -6.80 -15.20
N ALA A 442 -1.13 -5.99 -16.25
CA ALA A 442 -0.69 -6.37 -17.59
C ALA A 442 0.81 -6.70 -17.64
N LEU A 443 1.65 -5.91 -16.97
CA LEU A 443 3.09 -6.19 -16.88
C LEU A 443 3.36 -7.46 -16.07
N LYS A 444 2.63 -7.72 -14.96
CA LYS A 444 2.73 -8.98 -14.21
C LYS A 444 2.34 -10.18 -15.08
N LEU A 445 1.24 -10.09 -15.85
CA LEU A 445 0.82 -11.12 -16.80
C LEU A 445 1.92 -11.39 -17.83
N PHE A 446 2.46 -10.33 -18.43
CA PHE A 446 3.55 -10.40 -19.42
C PHE A 446 4.83 -11.03 -18.86
N LEU A 447 5.18 -10.68 -17.62
CA LEU A 447 6.33 -11.23 -16.94
C LEU A 447 6.07 -12.64 -16.40
N GLY A 448 4.81 -13.08 -16.29
CA GLY A 448 4.47 -14.32 -15.60
C GLY A 448 4.60 -14.23 -14.08
N ASP A 449 4.56 -13.02 -13.52
CA ASP A 449 4.65 -12.71 -12.08
C ASP A 449 3.27 -12.70 -11.40
N ILE A 450 2.35 -13.55 -11.86
CA ILE A 450 1.03 -13.74 -11.25
C ILE A 450 1.00 -15.10 -10.58
N ASN A 451 0.77 -15.09 -9.27
CA ASN A 451 0.34 -16.29 -8.56
C ASN A 451 -1.13 -16.54 -8.92
N GLU A 452 -1.50 -17.80 -9.18
CA GLU A 452 -2.88 -18.21 -9.54
C GLU A 452 -3.96 -17.82 -8.50
N SER A 453 -3.55 -17.26 -7.36
CA SER A 453 -4.39 -16.76 -6.28
C SER A 453 -4.60 -15.23 -6.24
N GLU A 454 -3.91 -14.46 -7.10
CA GLU A 454 -4.17 -13.01 -7.35
C GLU A 454 -5.17 -12.84 -8.50
#